data_AF-A0AAV9LV60-F1
#
_entry.id   AF-A0AAV9LV60-F1
#
_cell.length_a   1.000
_cell.length_b   1.000
_cell.length_c   1.000
_cell.angle_alpha   90.00
_cell.angle_beta   90.00
_cell.angle_gamma   90.00
#
_symmetry.space_group_name_H-M   'P 1'
#
loop_
_entity.id
_entity.type
_entity.pdbx_description
1 polymer ?
#
loop_
_entity_poly.entity_id
_entity_poly.type
_entity_poly.pdbx_seq_one_letter_code
_entity_poly.pdbx_strand_id
1 'polypeptide(L)' 'MVKREVLIVGGTGFLGKRLVKASLENGHDTYILQCPEIALDIEKIKCLFPL' A
#
# COMPACT_ATOMS: atom_id res chain seq x y z
N MET A 1 -19.47 -8.82 11.30
CA MET A 1 -18.42 -9.35 10.39
C MET A 1 -17.24 -9.80 11.22
N VAL A 2 -16.53 -10.86 10.81
CA VAL A 2 -15.34 -11.33 11.53
C VAL A 2 -14.22 -10.31 11.34
N LYS A 3 -13.76 -9.73 12.44
CA LYS A 3 -12.58 -8.87 12.51
C LYS A 3 -11.33 -9.74 12.31
N ARG A 4 -10.42 -9.32 11.44
CA ARG A 4 -9.15 -9.99 11.16
C ARG A 4 -8.02 -8.98 11.24
N GLU A 5 -6.83 -9.50 11.53
CA GLU A 5 -5.58 -8.77 11.40
C GLU A 5 -5.07 -8.93 9.97
N VAL A 6 -4.79 -7.82 9.29
CA VAL A 6 -4.41 -7.79 7.88
C VAL A 6 -3.12 -6.98 7.73
N LEU A 7 -2.07 -7.59 7.19
CA LEU A 7 -0.86 -6.89 6.78
C LEU A 7 -0.90 -6.61 5.28
N ILE A 8 -0.73 -5.34 4.89
CA ILE A 8 -0.67 -4.90 3.49
C ILE A 8 0.73 -4.38 3.18
N VAL A 9 1.48 -5.14 2.38
CA VAL A 9 2.77 -4.70 1.80
C VAL A 9 2.50 -3.80 0.60
N GLY A 10 3.25 -2.70 0.49
CA GLY A 10 3.00 -1.69 -0.56
C GLY A 10 1.72 -0.88 -0.32
N GLY A 11 1.24 -0.80 0.92
CA GLY A 11 0.02 -0.07 1.30
C GLY A 11 0.03 1.43 0.96
N THR A 12 1.20 2.01 0.69
CA THR A 12 1.37 3.40 0.23
C THR A 12 1.32 3.56 -1.29
N GLY A 13 1.34 2.45 -2.05
CA GLY A 13 1.28 2.45 -3.51
C GLY A 13 -0.12 2.79 -4.06
N PHE A 14 -0.21 2.96 -5.39
CA PHE A 14 -1.44 3.38 -6.07
C PHE A 14 -2.65 2.49 -5.77
N LEU A 15 -2.47 1.17 -5.84
CA LEU A 15 -3.50 0.19 -5.50
C LEU A 15 -3.55 -0.08 -3.99
N GLY A 16 -2.38 -0.18 -3.34
CA GLY A 16 -2.27 -0.48 -1.91
C GLY A 16 -3.12 0.45 -1.05
N LYS A 17 -3.13 1.76 -1.33
CA LYS A 17 -3.93 2.73 -0.56
C LYS A 17 -5.44 2.46 -0.62
N ARG A 18 -5.94 1.92 -1.74
CA ARG A 18 -7.35 1.56 -1.91
C ARG A 18 -7.70 0.31 -1.10
N LEU A 19 -6.78 -0.67 -1.06
CA LEU A 19 -6.92 -1.88 -0.24
C LEU A 19 -6.90 -1.56 1.26
N VAL A 20 -6.00 -0.67 1.69
CA VAL A 20 -5.94 -0.18 3.08
C VAL A 20 -7.27 0.46 3.48
N LYS A 21 -7.81 1.36 2.64
CA LYS A 21 -9.11 2.00 2.90
C LYS A 21 -10.23 0.98 3.04
N ALA A 22 -10.36 0.07 2.08
CA ALA A 22 -11.40 -0.97 2.13
C ALA A 22 -11.28 -1.87 3.36
N SER A 23 -10.05 -2.28 3.72
CA SER A 23 -9.79 -3.12 4.91
C SER A 23 -10.26 -2.42 6.20
N LEU A 24 -9.93 -1.14 6.35
CA LEU A 24 -10.35 -0.33 7.51
C LEU A 24 -11.87 -0.11 7.54
N GLU A 25 -12.50 0.18 6.39
CA GLU A 25 -13.97 0.34 6.28
C GLU A 25 -14.73 -0.94 6.65
N ASN A 26 -14.12 -2.11 6.43
CA ASN A 26 -14.66 -3.40 6.85
C ASN A 26 -14.36 -3.75 8.31
N GLY A 27 -13.72 -2.86 9.07
CA GLY A 27 -13.44 -3.01 10.50
C GLY A 27 -12.26 -3.91 10.84
N HIS A 28 -11.33 -4.13 9.91
CA HIS A 28 -10.13 -4.95 10.14
C HIS A 28 -8.99 -4.15 10.78
N ASP A 29 -8.27 -4.78 11.70
CA ASP A 29 -7.01 -4.23 12.21
C ASP A 29 -5.97 -4.34 11.09
N THR A 30 -5.66 -3.19 10.48
CA THR A 30 -4.89 -3.14 9.23
C THR A 30 -3.51 -2.55 9.49
N TYR A 31 -2.48 -3.35 9.25
CA TYR A 31 -1.09 -2.97 9.37
C TYR A 31 -0.50 -2.74 7.98
N ILE A 32 0.39 -1.74 7.86
CA ILE A 32 1.12 -1.47 6.62
C ILE A 32 2.61 -1.56 6.87
N LEU A 33 3.33 -2.24 5.98
CA LEU A 33 4.79 -2.26 6.02
C LEU A 33 5.31 -0.93 5.44
N GLN A 34 5.92 -0.10 6.27
CA GLN A 34 6.63 1.10 5.85
C GLN A 34 8.11 0.75 5.62
N CYS A 35 8.58 0.83 4.39
CA CYS A 35 10.00 0.71 4.08
C CYS A 35 10.68 2.08 4.27
N PRO A 36 11.63 2.24 5.21
CA PRO A 36 12.26 3.53 5.50
C PRO A 36 13.08 4.11 4.35
N GLU A 37 13.53 3.30 3.39
CA GLU A 37 14.54 3.68 2.39
C GLU A 37 13.98 4.20 1.05
N ILE A 38 12.67 4.38 0.88
CA ILE A 38 12.11 4.89 -0.39
C ILE A 38 12.07 6.42 -0.40
N ALA A 39 13.25 7.04 -0.34
CA ALA A 39 13.46 8.37 -0.91
C ALA A 39 13.91 8.15 -2.37
N LEU A 40 13.02 8.43 -3.33
CA LEU A 40 13.23 8.38 -4.79
C LEU A 40 13.48 6.99 -5.39
N ASP A 41 12.40 6.31 -5.75
CA ASP A 41 12.49 5.12 -6.62
C ASP A 41 12.37 5.52 -8.10
N ILE A 42 13.52 5.55 -8.79
CA ILE A 42 13.67 5.88 -10.22
C ILE A 42 12.98 4.83 -11.12
N GLU A 43 12.73 3.60 -10.67
CA GLU A 43 12.00 2.61 -11.46
C GLU A 43 10.53 3.02 -11.69
N LYS A 44 9.90 3.71 -10.73
CA LYS A 44 8.57 4.32 -10.93
C LYS A 44 8.60 5.49 -11.93
N ILE A 45 9.72 6.21 -12.03
CA ILE A 45 9.90 7.29 -13.02
C ILE A 45 10.07 6.70 -14.43
N LYS A 46 10.71 5.53 -14.58
CA LYS A 46 10.81 4.82 -15.87
C LYS A 46 9.48 4.26 -16.38
N CYS A 47 8.51 3.97 -15.53
CA CYS A 47 7.15 3.64 -15.99
C CYS A 47 6.35 4.86 -16.48
N LEU A 48 6.79 6.08 -16.18
CA LEU A 48 6.08 7.33 -16.51
C LEU A 48 6.53 7.95 -17.85
N PHE A 49 7.70 7.57 -18.37
CA PHE A 49 8.19 7.94 -19.70
C PHE A 49 8.49 6.68 -20.52
N PRO A 50 7.58 6.26 -21.43
CA PRO A 50 7.95 5.31 -22.46
C PRO A 50 8.86 6.03 -23.46
N LEU A 51 10.07 5.50 -23.68
CA LEU A 51 10.83 5.77 -24.90
C LEU A 51 10.15 5.08 -26.08
#